data_AF-A0A6S7B3H2-F1
#
_entry.id   AF-A0A6S7B3H2-F1
#
_cell.length_a   1.000
_cell.length_b   1.000
_cell.length_c   1.000
_cell.angle_alpha   90.00
_cell.angle_beta   90.00
_cell.angle_gamma   90.00
#
_symmetry.space_group_name_H-M   'P 1'
#
loop_
_entity.id
_entity.type
_entity.pdbx_description
1 polymer ?
#
loop_
_entity_poly.entity_id
_entity_poly.type
_entity_poly.pdbx_seq_one_letter_code
_entity_poly.pdbx_strand_id
1 'polypeptide(L)'
;MATKHEIVTLRALFALPPIKESVSTALAVPDMPQQTVTTGDREVDAVLWLQRVVSTGHPTLIAKALEAVKLIETPMTSLADRYADYLRRSGAHPLQVAFGTVGFGDLDKQADRAIDKARNQHEALARFGSVESLFADTPAEKACKKALRGLNASAHGFYDDDAIADRFGRFPGLVPHTIDDCLYVRAYWRDMYRLRLAMGDSGDGTSHGWAHECYCLAMLARIKPRDGAEAIAAFDHLYESDSDDSKEAPAILRNLVVSGWNSSYQPVQQEEQ
;
A
#
# COMPACT_ATOMS: atom_id res chain seq x y z
N MET A 1 -22.72 22.07 -11.56
CA MET A 1 -22.71 22.23 -10.09
C MET A 1 -23.26 20.95 -9.51
N ALA A 2 -22.42 20.08 -8.96
CA ALA A 2 -22.89 18.85 -8.32
C ALA A 2 -23.66 19.21 -7.04
N THR A 3 -24.71 18.47 -6.75
CA THR A 3 -25.48 18.67 -5.52
C THR A 3 -24.68 18.17 -4.33
N LYS A 4 -24.83 18.80 -3.15
CA LYS A 4 -24.19 18.34 -1.89
C LYS A 4 -24.47 16.86 -1.59
N HIS A 5 -25.60 16.35 -2.08
CA HIS A 5 -26.00 14.95 -1.97
C HIS A 5 -25.09 14.00 -2.77
N GLU A 6 -24.66 14.39 -3.98
CA GLU A 6 -23.80 13.57 -4.85
C GLU A 6 -22.38 13.41 -4.25
N ILE A 7 -21.82 14.48 -3.68
CA ILE A 7 -20.51 14.45 -3.01
C ILE A 7 -20.53 13.53 -1.78
N VAL A 8 -21.57 13.62 -0.95
CA VAL A 8 -21.75 12.73 0.22
C VAL A 8 -21.91 11.27 -0.23
N THR A 9 -22.49 11.04 -1.41
CA THR A 9 -22.69 9.69 -1.96
C THR A 9 -21.38 9.04 -2.40
N LEU A 10 -20.48 9.79 -3.06
CA LEU A 10 -19.16 9.28 -3.45
C LEU A 10 -18.33 8.89 -2.22
N ARG A 11 -18.13 9.81 -1.27
CA ARG A 11 -17.29 9.53 -0.10
C ARG A 11 -17.84 8.40 0.77
N ALA A 12 -19.16 8.30 0.90
CA ALA A 12 -19.78 7.18 1.59
C ALA A 12 -19.55 5.82 0.88
N LEU A 13 -19.52 5.81 -0.46
CA LEU A 13 -19.24 4.61 -1.24
C LEU A 13 -17.78 4.15 -1.12
N PHE A 14 -16.85 5.11 -1.05
CA PHE A 14 -15.40 4.90 -0.96
C PHE A 14 -14.86 5.04 0.48
N ALA A 15 -15.68 4.73 1.48
CA ALA A 15 -15.25 4.66 2.86
C ALA A 15 -14.95 3.21 3.25
N LEU A 16 -13.82 3.00 3.92
CA LEU A 16 -13.56 1.71 4.57
C LEU A 16 -14.57 1.49 5.71
N PRO A 17 -14.95 0.22 5.99
CA PRO A 17 -15.71 -0.08 7.18
C PRO A 17 -15.05 0.50 8.43
N PRO A 18 -15.83 1.03 9.41
CA PRO A 18 -15.26 1.53 10.65
C PRO A 18 -14.59 0.39 11.42
N ILE A 19 -13.54 0.73 12.16
CA ILE A 19 -12.85 -0.22 13.05
C ILE A 19 -13.81 -0.65 14.14
N LYS A 20 -13.99 -1.96 14.32
CA LYS A 20 -14.74 -2.55 15.43
C LYS A 20 -13.77 -2.91 16.53
N GLU A 21 -13.99 -2.36 17.73
CA GLU A 21 -13.18 -2.72 18.89
C GLU A 21 -13.41 -4.17 19.27
N SER A 22 -12.31 -4.88 19.52
CA SER A 22 -12.37 -6.25 20.02
C SER A 22 -12.79 -6.22 21.50
N VAL A 23 -13.81 -7.00 21.84
CA VAL A 23 -14.22 -7.23 23.24
C VAL A 23 -13.36 -8.31 23.94
N SER A 24 -12.39 -8.89 23.23
CA SER A 24 -11.55 -9.95 23.77
C SER A 24 -10.47 -9.40 24.71
N THR A 25 -10.45 -9.92 25.95
CA THR A 25 -9.40 -9.67 26.94
C THR A 25 -8.39 -10.82 27.01
N ALA A 26 -8.42 -11.75 26.07
CA ALA A 26 -7.52 -12.91 26.08
C ALA A 26 -6.09 -12.47 25.79
N LEU A 27 -5.16 -12.79 26.70
CA LEU A 27 -3.73 -12.62 26.48
C LEU A 27 -3.27 -13.64 25.44
N ALA A 28 -2.92 -13.18 24.24
CA ALA A 28 -2.23 -14.01 23.26
C ALA A 28 -0.77 -14.16 23.70
N VAL A 29 -0.39 -15.37 24.13
CA VAL A 29 1.02 -15.70 24.36
C VAL A 29 1.67 -15.92 22.98
N PRO A 30 2.69 -15.15 22.61
CA PRO A 30 3.35 -15.34 21.32
C PRO A 30 4.10 -16.67 21.31
N ASP A 31 3.86 -17.47 20.28
CA ASP A 31 4.62 -18.69 20.04
C ASP A 31 6.02 -18.35 19.53
N MET A 32 7.05 -18.82 20.23
CA MET A 32 8.43 -18.56 19.85
C MET A 32 8.87 -19.64 18.86
N PRO A 33 9.36 -19.28 17.66
CA PRO A 33 9.79 -20.27 16.71
C PRO A 33 10.94 -21.10 17.29
N GLN A 34 10.89 -22.42 17.11
CA GLN A 34 11.97 -23.31 17.53
C GLN A 34 13.24 -23.04 16.73
N GLN A 35 14.39 -23.13 17.41
CA GLN A 35 15.69 -23.03 16.77
C GLN A 35 15.97 -24.31 15.97
N THR A 36 16.42 -24.14 14.73
CA THR A 36 16.71 -25.24 13.80
C THR A 36 18.12 -25.13 13.25
N VAL A 37 18.78 -26.28 13.02
CA VAL A 37 20.06 -26.35 12.33
C VAL A 37 19.78 -26.53 10.85
N THR A 38 20.06 -25.51 10.03
CA THR A 38 19.71 -25.48 8.60
C THR A 38 20.95 -25.62 7.74
N THR A 39 21.99 -24.86 8.07
CA THR A 39 23.24 -24.80 7.30
C THR A 39 24.35 -25.61 7.96
N GLY A 40 24.25 -25.87 9.27
CA GLY A 40 25.32 -26.46 10.07
C GLY A 40 26.36 -25.42 10.54
N ASP A 41 26.27 -24.17 10.07
CA ASP A 41 27.01 -23.04 10.61
C ASP A 41 26.18 -22.39 11.72
N ARG A 42 26.70 -22.43 12.95
CA ARG A 42 25.99 -21.96 14.14
C ARG A 42 25.62 -20.47 14.06
N GLU A 43 26.48 -19.62 13.51
CA GLU A 43 26.19 -18.18 13.47
C GLU A 43 25.19 -17.85 12.36
N VAL A 44 25.32 -18.49 11.20
CA VAL A 44 24.35 -18.34 10.10
C VAL A 44 22.98 -18.85 10.55
N ASP A 45 22.92 -20.02 11.17
CA ASP A 45 21.68 -20.59 11.69
C ASP A 45 21.06 -19.73 12.81
N ALA A 46 21.89 -19.06 13.62
CA ALA A 46 21.41 -18.08 14.60
C ALA A 46 20.76 -16.86 13.92
N VAL A 47 21.40 -16.27 12.90
CA VAL A 47 20.81 -15.14 12.16
C VAL A 47 19.49 -15.56 11.49
N LEU A 48 19.46 -16.71 10.81
CA LEU A 48 18.24 -17.22 10.17
C LEU A 48 17.10 -17.42 11.18
N TRP A 49 17.43 -17.94 12.37
CA TRP A 49 16.45 -18.07 13.45
C TRP A 49 15.97 -16.70 13.95
N LEU A 50 16.86 -15.73 14.18
CA LEU A 50 16.48 -14.38 14.60
C LEU A 50 15.59 -13.69 13.55
N GLN A 51 15.88 -13.85 12.26
CA GLN A 51 15.01 -13.36 11.18
C GLN A 51 13.61 -13.99 11.25
N ARG A 52 13.52 -15.29 11.59
CA ARG A 52 12.24 -15.98 11.82
C ARG A 52 11.52 -15.50 13.09
N VAL A 53 12.25 -15.12 14.14
CA VAL A 53 11.67 -14.49 15.33
C VAL A 53 11.10 -13.12 14.97
N VAL A 54 11.85 -12.32 14.20
CA VAL A 54 11.42 -10.99 13.75
C VAL A 54 10.16 -11.09 12.87
N SER A 55 10.09 -12.07 11.98
CA SER A 55 8.95 -12.24 11.08
C SER A 55 7.64 -12.60 11.79
N THR A 56 7.66 -12.94 13.08
CA THR A 56 6.45 -13.12 13.89
C THR A 56 5.66 -11.81 14.08
N GLY A 57 6.30 -10.65 13.90
CA GLY A 57 5.65 -9.35 14.11
C GLY A 57 5.39 -9.01 15.58
N HIS A 58 5.77 -9.87 16.54
CA HIS A 58 5.48 -9.64 17.96
C HIS A 58 6.48 -8.66 18.59
N PRO A 59 6.06 -7.50 19.14
CA PRO A 59 6.97 -6.44 19.59
C PRO A 59 8.04 -6.91 20.59
N THR A 60 7.65 -7.70 21.59
CA THR A 60 8.58 -8.19 22.62
C THR A 60 9.58 -9.21 22.06
N LEU A 61 9.21 -9.99 21.04
CA LEU A 61 10.10 -10.97 20.43
C LEU A 61 11.09 -10.26 19.49
N ILE A 62 10.60 -9.29 18.72
CA ILE A 62 11.42 -8.42 17.88
C ILE A 62 12.47 -7.70 18.72
N ALA A 63 12.08 -7.05 19.82
CA ALA A 63 13.04 -6.35 20.68
C ALA A 63 14.15 -7.29 21.20
N LYS A 64 13.79 -8.51 21.61
CA LYS A 64 14.77 -9.52 22.03
C LYS A 64 15.67 -9.97 20.88
N ALA A 65 15.13 -10.11 19.66
CA ALA A 65 15.91 -10.50 18.49
C ALA A 65 16.92 -9.41 18.08
N LEU A 66 16.50 -8.13 18.12
CA LEU A 66 17.36 -6.98 17.85
C LEU A 66 18.46 -6.80 18.89
N GLU A 67 18.23 -7.16 20.16
CA GLU A 67 19.33 -7.20 21.14
C GLU A 67 20.24 -8.41 20.93
N ALA A 68 19.68 -9.58 20.60
CA ALA A 68 20.48 -10.78 20.38
C ALA A 68 21.40 -10.69 19.16
N VAL A 69 20.98 -10.02 18.08
CA VAL A 69 21.82 -9.86 16.87
C VAL A 69 23.06 -9.02 17.13
N LYS A 70 23.02 -8.08 18.09
CA LYS A 70 24.17 -7.25 18.50
C LYS A 70 25.28 -8.05 19.18
N LEU A 71 24.96 -9.25 19.68
CA LEU A 71 25.94 -10.16 20.30
C LEU A 71 26.71 -10.97 19.26
N ILE A 72 26.33 -10.90 17.98
CA ILE A 72 27.05 -11.56 16.89
C ILE A 72 28.20 -10.64 16.46
N GLU A 73 29.41 -11.00 16.85
CA GLU A 73 30.62 -10.23 16.55
C GLU A 73 31.00 -10.30 15.07
N THR A 74 30.65 -11.39 14.39
CA THR A 74 31.00 -11.58 12.98
C THR A 74 30.20 -10.62 12.09
N PRO A 75 30.86 -9.89 11.16
CA PRO A 75 30.15 -8.99 10.26
C PRO A 75 29.06 -9.69 9.44
N MET A 76 27.89 -9.06 9.34
CA MET A 76 26.72 -9.61 8.63
C MET A 76 27.02 -9.94 7.15
N THR A 77 27.91 -9.18 6.50
CA THR A 77 28.36 -9.46 5.14
C THR A 77 29.08 -10.80 5.02
N SER A 78 29.94 -11.14 5.99
CA SER A 78 30.63 -12.44 6.02
C SER A 78 29.67 -13.59 6.27
N LEU A 79 28.65 -13.38 7.11
CA LEU A 79 27.59 -14.37 7.34
C LEU A 79 26.73 -14.56 6.07
N ALA A 80 26.43 -13.48 5.36
CA ALA A 80 25.70 -13.53 4.10
C ALA A 80 26.47 -14.30 3.01
N ASP A 81 27.79 -14.11 2.91
CA ASP A 81 28.64 -14.85 1.97
C ASP A 81 28.67 -16.34 2.30
N ARG A 82 28.82 -16.69 3.58
CA ARG A 82 28.75 -18.10 4.05
C ARG A 82 27.40 -18.73 3.72
N TYR A 83 26.31 -17.99 3.92
CA TYR A 83 24.97 -18.44 3.56
C TYR A 83 24.80 -18.61 2.04
N ALA A 84 25.32 -17.67 1.24
CA ALA A 84 25.31 -17.76 -0.21
C ALA A 84 26.06 -19.01 -0.71
N ASP A 85 27.23 -19.30 -0.13
CA ASP A 85 28.01 -20.49 -0.44
C ASP A 85 27.27 -21.78 -0.08
N TYR A 86 26.60 -21.81 1.07
CA TYR A 86 25.72 -22.92 1.43
C TYR A 86 24.63 -23.13 0.37
N LEU A 87 23.90 -22.08 -0.01
CA LEU A 87 22.82 -22.18 -1.02
C LEU A 87 23.35 -22.71 -2.36
N ARG A 88 24.52 -22.23 -2.81
CA ARG A 88 25.18 -22.74 -4.03
C ARG A 88 25.50 -24.24 -3.93
N ARG A 89 26.07 -24.68 -2.81
CA ARG A 89 26.45 -26.08 -2.58
C ARG A 89 25.24 -27.01 -2.44
N SER A 90 24.13 -26.51 -1.89
CA SER A 90 22.86 -27.24 -1.80
C SER A 90 22.12 -27.34 -3.14
N GLY A 91 22.66 -26.79 -4.23
CA GLY A 91 22.07 -26.86 -5.57
C GLY A 91 20.97 -25.83 -5.83
N ALA A 92 20.88 -24.77 -5.02
CA ALA A 92 19.92 -23.69 -5.24
C ALA A 92 20.21 -22.97 -6.57
N HIS A 93 19.15 -22.55 -7.26
CA HIS A 93 19.28 -21.80 -8.51
C HIS A 93 19.98 -20.45 -8.26
N PRO A 94 20.81 -19.90 -9.19
CA PRO A 94 21.51 -18.63 -8.98
C PRO A 94 20.62 -17.46 -8.55
N LEU A 95 19.38 -17.40 -9.07
CA LEU A 95 18.39 -16.41 -8.63
C LEU A 95 17.96 -16.61 -7.17
N GLN A 96 17.80 -17.86 -6.71
CA GLN A 96 17.48 -18.15 -5.30
C GLN A 96 18.63 -17.77 -4.38
N VAL A 97 19.88 -17.98 -4.81
CA VAL A 97 21.06 -17.53 -4.06
C VAL A 97 21.07 -16.01 -3.96
N ALA A 98 20.86 -15.31 -5.08
CA ALA A 98 20.85 -13.85 -5.12
C ALA A 98 19.72 -13.26 -4.26
N PHE A 99 18.48 -13.71 -4.44
CA PHE A 99 17.35 -13.19 -3.65
C PHE A 99 17.36 -13.65 -2.20
N GLY A 100 17.93 -14.82 -1.89
CA GLY A 100 18.02 -15.35 -0.53
C GLY A 100 19.03 -14.61 0.36
N THR A 101 20.00 -13.91 -0.22
CA THR A 101 21.03 -13.17 0.52
C THR A 101 20.81 -11.66 0.53
N VAL A 102 19.90 -11.15 -0.31
CA VAL A 102 19.51 -9.73 -0.29
C VAL A 102 18.89 -9.37 1.06
N GLY A 103 19.49 -8.39 1.74
CA GLY A 103 19.05 -7.95 3.07
C GLY A 103 19.30 -8.99 4.18
N PHE A 104 20.22 -9.94 3.96
CA PHE A 104 20.63 -10.89 4.99
C PHE A 104 21.19 -10.15 6.21
N GLY A 105 20.67 -10.46 7.39
CA GLY A 105 21.06 -9.80 8.64
C GLY A 105 20.53 -8.36 8.84
N ASP A 106 19.78 -7.78 7.90
CA ASP A 106 19.14 -6.45 8.07
C ASP A 106 17.85 -6.59 8.90
N LEU A 107 18.00 -6.93 10.18
CA LEU A 107 16.88 -7.23 11.06
C LEU A 107 16.04 -5.99 11.40
N ASP A 108 16.61 -4.78 11.39
CA ASP A 108 15.87 -3.55 11.65
C ASP A 108 14.80 -3.32 10.58
N LYS A 109 15.17 -3.36 9.28
CA LYS A 109 14.17 -3.23 8.20
C LYS A 109 13.18 -4.39 8.17
N GLN A 110 13.62 -5.60 8.53
CA GLN A 110 12.72 -6.73 8.63
C GLN A 110 11.72 -6.55 9.78
N ALA A 111 12.15 -5.97 10.90
CA ALA A 111 11.30 -5.65 12.03
C ALA A 111 10.26 -4.60 11.67
N ASP A 112 10.65 -3.50 11.02
CA ASP A 112 9.73 -2.45 10.58
C ASP A 112 8.63 -3.05 9.68
N ARG A 113 9.03 -3.85 8.68
CA ARG A 113 8.09 -4.53 7.78
C ARG A 113 7.17 -5.51 8.51
N ALA A 114 7.69 -6.26 9.47
CA ALA A 114 6.90 -7.23 10.24
C ALA A 114 5.89 -6.52 11.16
N ILE A 115 6.28 -5.42 11.79
CA ILE A 115 5.41 -4.59 12.63
C ILE A 115 4.32 -3.95 11.78
N ASP A 116 4.68 -3.35 10.64
CA ASP A 116 3.72 -2.74 9.72
C ASP A 116 2.74 -3.76 9.16
N LYS A 117 3.23 -4.95 8.78
CA LYS A 117 2.38 -6.06 8.34
C LYS A 117 1.41 -6.46 9.46
N ALA A 118 1.88 -6.71 10.68
CA ALA A 118 1.02 -7.07 11.80
C ALA A 118 -0.04 -6.00 12.09
N ARG A 119 0.36 -4.71 12.11
CA ARG A 119 -0.58 -3.59 12.26
C ARG A 119 -1.67 -3.60 11.19
N ASN A 120 -1.29 -3.80 9.92
CA ASN A 120 -2.24 -3.86 8.81
C ASN A 120 -3.15 -5.09 8.90
N GLN A 121 -2.65 -6.25 9.34
CA GLN A 121 -3.45 -7.45 9.58
C GLN A 121 -4.50 -7.21 10.67
N HIS A 122 -4.10 -6.59 11.79
CA HIS A 122 -5.01 -6.22 12.87
C HIS A 122 -6.07 -5.22 12.40
N GLU A 123 -5.68 -4.19 11.66
CA GLU A 123 -6.62 -3.21 11.10
C GLU A 123 -7.62 -3.89 10.14
N ALA A 124 -7.13 -4.76 9.24
CA ALA A 124 -7.96 -5.47 8.29
C ALA A 124 -9.02 -6.32 9.00
N LEU A 125 -8.62 -7.09 10.01
CA LEU A 125 -9.55 -7.90 10.81
C LEU A 125 -10.53 -7.02 11.62
N ALA A 126 -10.07 -5.90 12.18
CA ALA A 126 -10.94 -5.01 12.94
C ALA A 126 -12.01 -4.32 12.06
N ARG A 127 -11.69 -4.02 10.79
CA ARG A 127 -12.64 -3.43 9.84
C ARG A 127 -13.58 -4.47 9.22
N PHE A 128 -13.03 -5.58 8.73
CA PHE A 128 -13.76 -6.55 7.92
C PHE A 128 -14.26 -7.77 8.70
N GLY A 129 -13.74 -8.03 9.89
CA GLY A 129 -14.13 -9.14 10.77
C GLY A 129 -13.56 -10.50 10.37
N SER A 130 -13.31 -10.75 9.08
CA SER A 130 -12.69 -11.98 8.59
C SER A 130 -11.86 -11.74 7.33
N VAL A 131 -10.93 -12.65 7.06
CA VAL A 131 -10.15 -12.66 5.80
C VAL A 131 -11.08 -12.80 4.59
N GLU A 132 -12.08 -13.68 4.69
CA GLU A 132 -13.08 -13.85 3.63
C GLU A 132 -13.80 -12.54 3.31
N SER A 133 -14.23 -11.78 4.32
CA SER A 133 -14.93 -10.50 4.13
C SER A 133 -14.03 -9.41 3.54
N LEU A 134 -12.72 -9.44 3.81
CA LEU A 134 -11.73 -8.52 3.25
C LEU A 134 -11.55 -8.72 1.73
N PHE A 135 -11.55 -9.98 1.29
CA PHE A 135 -11.39 -10.35 -0.12
C PHE A 135 -12.70 -10.39 -0.91
N ALA A 136 -13.86 -10.28 -0.23
CA ALA A 136 -15.15 -10.13 -0.90
C ALA A 136 -15.29 -8.76 -1.60
N ASP A 137 -16.08 -8.71 -2.68
CA ASP A 137 -16.39 -7.47 -3.39
C ASP A 137 -17.05 -6.44 -2.44
N THR A 138 -16.36 -5.32 -2.23
CA THR A 138 -16.86 -4.14 -1.51
C THR A 138 -18.00 -3.45 -2.26
N PRO A 139 -18.81 -2.60 -1.60
CA PRO A 139 -19.81 -1.79 -2.30
C PRO A 139 -19.25 -0.97 -3.46
N ALA A 140 -18.06 -0.38 -3.28
CA ALA A 140 -17.33 0.35 -4.32
C ALA A 140 -16.98 -0.55 -5.52
N GLU A 141 -16.42 -1.74 -5.27
CA GLU A 141 -16.07 -2.70 -6.34
C GLU A 141 -17.32 -3.18 -7.10
N LYS A 142 -18.42 -3.45 -6.39
CA LYS A 142 -19.71 -3.80 -7.01
C LYS A 142 -20.25 -2.68 -7.88
N ALA A 143 -20.13 -1.42 -7.43
CA ALA A 143 -20.53 -0.25 -8.20
C ALA A 143 -19.68 -0.11 -9.47
N CYS A 144 -18.36 -0.26 -9.36
CA CYS A 144 -17.45 -0.22 -10.52
C CYS A 144 -17.76 -1.33 -11.53
N LYS A 145 -17.96 -2.56 -11.05
CA LYS A 145 -18.37 -3.70 -11.87
C LYS A 145 -19.71 -3.50 -12.56
N LYS A 146 -20.67 -2.84 -11.89
CA LYS A 146 -21.94 -2.46 -12.49
C LYS A 146 -21.75 -1.41 -13.58
N ALA A 147 -20.91 -0.41 -13.35
CA ALA A 147 -20.67 0.68 -14.28
C ALA A 147 -20.01 0.22 -15.59
N LEU A 148 -19.09 -0.73 -15.51
CA LEU A 148 -18.37 -1.27 -16.66
C LEU A 148 -19.06 -2.48 -17.32
N ARG A 149 -20.27 -2.84 -16.89
CA ARG A 149 -21.00 -4.00 -17.45
C ARG A 149 -21.16 -3.85 -18.97
N GLY A 150 -20.75 -4.88 -19.70
CA GLY A 150 -20.83 -4.92 -21.16
C GLY A 150 -19.67 -4.23 -21.87
N LEU A 151 -18.68 -3.71 -21.15
CA LEU A 151 -17.41 -3.29 -21.72
C LEU A 151 -16.44 -4.48 -21.76
N ASN A 152 -15.75 -4.66 -22.89
CA ASN A 152 -14.75 -5.72 -23.02
C ASN A 152 -13.40 -5.21 -22.51
N ALA A 153 -12.78 -5.98 -21.62
CA ALA A 153 -11.39 -5.80 -21.28
C ALA A 153 -10.49 -6.44 -22.34
N SER A 154 -9.27 -5.94 -22.46
CA SER A 154 -8.18 -6.61 -23.18
C SER A 154 -7.85 -7.96 -22.53
N ALA A 155 -7.02 -8.77 -23.22
CA ALA A 155 -6.57 -10.06 -22.70
C ALA A 155 -5.84 -9.96 -21.34
N HIS A 156 -5.30 -8.79 -21.02
CA HIS A 156 -4.61 -8.51 -19.75
C HIS A 156 -5.50 -7.82 -18.71
N GLY A 157 -6.82 -7.72 -18.95
CA GLY A 157 -7.76 -7.15 -17.99
C GLY A 157 -7.87 -5.62 -18.01
N PHE A 158 -7.16 -4.93 -18.91
CA PHE A 158 -7.23 -3.47 -19.05
C PHE A 158 -8.38 -3.05 -19.96
N TYR A 159 -9.04 -1.95 -19.63
CA TYR A 159 -10.09 -1.34 -20.43
C TYR A 159 -9.55 -0.14 -21.22
N ASP A 160 -10.26 0.24 -22.28
CA ASP A 160 -10.00 1.47 -23.02
C ASP A 160 -10.33 2.72 -22.17
N ASP A 161 -9.43 3.71 -22.14
CA ASP A 161 -9.53 4.88 -21.25
C ASP A 161 -10.75 5.77 -21.56
N ASP A 162 -11.07 5.96 -22.83
CA ASP A 162 -12.20 6.79 -23.24
C ASP A 162 -13.52 6.07 -22.93
N ALA A 163 -13.56 4.76 -23.12
CA ALA A 163 -14.71 3.95 -22.76
C ALA A 163 -14.96 3.89 -21.25
N ILE A 164 -13.91 3.79 -20.40
CA ILE A 164 -14.10 3.87 -18.94
C ILE A 164 -14.59 5.26 -18.52
N ALA A 165 -14.07 6.32 -19.13
CA ALA A 165 -14.46 7.69 -18.80
C ALA A 165 -15.94 7.95 -19.15
N ASP A 166 -16.39 7.50 -20.32
CA ASP A 166 -17.81 7.53 -20.71
C ASP A 166 -18.68 6.72 -19.75
N ARG A 167 -18.24 5.50 -19.37
CA ARG A 167 -19.00 4.63 -18.50
C ARG A 167 -19.13 5.20 -17.10
N PHE A 168 -18.02 5.52 -16.43
CA PHE A 168 -18.05 6.07 -15.07
C PHE A 168 -18.75 7.43 -15.01
N GLY A 169 -18.59 8.28 -16.03
CA GLY A 169 -19.27 9.58 -16.13
C GLY A 169 -20.80 9.52 -16.07
N ARG A 170 -21.41 8.35 -16.32
CA ARG A 170 -22.86 8.13 -16.25
C ARG A 170 -23.36 7.70 -14.87
N PHE A 171 -22.46 7.46 -13.91
CA PHE A 171 -22.80 7.02 -12.56
C PHE A 171 -22.38 8.10 -11.56
N PRO A 172 -23.29 9.01 -11.13
CA PRO A 172 -22.95 10.13 -10.27
C PRO A 172 -22.18 9.74 -9.00
N GLY A 173 -22.50 8.59 -8.40
CA GLY A 173 -21.80 8.08 -7.21
C GLY A 173 -20.37 7.57 -7.45
N LEU A 174 -19.87 7.58 -8.69
CA LEU A 174 -18.50 7.22 -9.08
C LEU A 174 -17.74 8.41 -9.69
N VAL A 175 -18.37 9.58 -9.85
CA VAL A 175 -17.71 10.73 -10.47
C VAL A 175 -17.11 11.62 -9.38
N PRO A 176 -15.77 11.78 -9.33
CA PRO A 176 -15.17 12.78 -8.45
C PRO A 176 -15.51 14.19 -8.96
N HIS A 177 -15.83 15.10 -8.04
CA HIS A 177 -16.21 16.48 -8.37
C HIS A 177 -15.15 17.51 -8.00
N THR A 178 -14.20 17.13 -7.14
CA THR A 178 -13.07 17.94 -6.71
C THR A 178 -11.77 17.14 -6.82
N ILE A 179 -10.64 17.83 -6.76
CA ILE A 179 -9.34 17.16 -6.64
C ILE A 179 -9.29 16.36 -5.34
N ASP A 180 -9.77 16.93 -4.24
CA ASP A 180 -9.86 16.24 -2.95
C ASP A 180 -10.67 14.93 -3.05
N ASP A 181 -11.76 14.90 -3.82
CA ASP A 181 -12.51 13.65 -4.07
C ASP A 181 -11.70 12.61 -4.85
N CYS A 182 -10.89 13.03 -5.84
CA CYS A 182 -9.99 12.12 -6.55
C CYS A 182 -8.96 11.51 -5.60
N LEU A 183 -8.33 12.34 -4.77
CA LEU A 183 -7.34 11.90 -3.78
C LEU A 183 -7.96 10.98 -2.72
N TYR A 184 -9.17 11.31 -2.25
CA TYR A 184 -9.92 10.49 -1.31
C TYR A 184 -10.19 9.08 -1.86
N VAL A 185 -10.67 8.97 -3.10
CA VAL A 185 -10.94 7.69 -3.74
C VAL A 185 -9.66 6.89 -3.98
N ARG A 186 -8.57 7.54 -4.41
CA ARG A 186 -7.27 6.86 -4.58
C ARG A 186 -6.71 6.37 -3.25
N ALA A 187 -6.86 7.13 -2.17
CA ALA A 187 -6.48 6.70 -0.83
C ALA A 187 -7.24 5.43 -0.40
N TYR A 188 -8.55 5.35 -0.70
CA TYR A 188 -9.34 4.14 -0.47
C TYR A 188 -8.77 2.92 -1.19
N TRP A 189 -8.43 3.03 -2.48
CA TRP A 189 -7.86 1.90 -3.24
C TRP A 189 -6.49 1.47 -2.72
N ARG A 190 -5.63 2.45 -2.40
CA ARG A 190 -4.33 2.21 -1.76
C ARG A 190 -4.49 1.49 -0.42
N ASP A 191 -5.44 1.89 0.41
CA ASP A 191 -5.70 1.22 1.69
C ASP A 191 -6.25 -0.19 1.50
N MET A 192 -7.17 -0.40 0.55
CA MET A 192 -7.65 -1.74 0.21
C MET A 192 -6.49 -2.66 -0.23
N TYR A 193 -5.58 -2.15 -1.06
CA TYR A 193 -4.38 -2.87 -1.47
C TYR A 193 -3.50 -3.22 -0.28
N ARG A 194 -3.15 -2.22 0.55
CA ARG A 194 -2.33 -2.39 1.75
C ARG A 194 -2.91 -3.44 2.70
N LEU A 195 -4.21 -3.40 2.96
CA LEU A 195 -4.89 -4.31 3.88
C LEU A 195 -4.95 -5.74 3.32
N ARG A 196 -5.23 -5.91 2.02
CA ARG A 196 -5.23 -7.24 1.35
C ARG A 196 -3.83 -7.84 1.26
N LEU A 197 -2.82 -7.05 0.90
CA LEU A 197 -1.43 -7.47 0.83
C LEU A 197 -0.90 -7.97 2.19
N ALA A 198 -1.38 -7.38 3.28
CA ALA A 198 -1.00 -7.85 4.62
C ALA A 198 -1.55 -9.25 4.96
N MET A 199 -2.69 -9.63 4.38
CA MET A 199 -3.42 -10.87 4.67
C MET A 199 -3.22 -11.99 3.64
N GLY A 200 -2.72 -11.69 2.44
CA GLY A 200 -2.53 -12.66 1.37
C GLY A 200 -1.25 -12.43 0.57
N ASP A 201 -1.11 -13.13 -0.56
CA ASP A 201 0.07 -13.06 -1.43
C ASP A 201 0.00 -11.91 -2.45
N SER A 202 -1.18 -11.31 -2.66
CA SER A 202 -1.39 -10.11 -3.49
C SER A 202 -2.41 -9.17 -2.84
N GLY A 203 -2.16 -7.88 -2.97
CA GLY A 203 -3.09 -6.82 -2.58
C GLY A 203 -4.02 -6.38 -3.71
N ASP A 204 -3.86 -6.92 -4.91
CA ASP A 204 -4.52 -6.39 -6.11
C ASP A 204 -6.04 -6.41 -5.97
N GLY A 205 -6.66 -5.28 -6.34
CA GLY A 205 -8.10 -5.16 -6.43
C GLY A 205 -8.67 -5.83 -7.68
N THR A 206 -9.98 -5.73 -7.84
CA THR A 206 -10.62 -6.12 -9.10
C THR A 206 -10.15 -5.21 -10.25
N SER A 207 -10.11 -5.74 -11.49
CA SER A 207 -9.82 -4.94 -12.69
C SER A 207 -10.75 -3.72 -12.84
N HIS A 208 -11.98 -3.83 -12.34
CA HIS A 208 -12.95 -2.73 -12.31
C HIS A 208 -12.57 -1.63 -11.33
N GLY A 209 -12.03 -1.99 -10.16
CA GLY A 209 -11.52 -1.04 -9.17
C GLY A 209 -10.27 -0.31 -9.68
N TRP A 210 -9.33 -1.06 -10.27
CA TRP A 210 -8.17 -0.49 -10.96
C TRP A 210 -8.58 0.51 -12.05
N ALA A 211 -9.53 0.15 -12.91
CA ALA A 211 -10.06 1.05 -13.93
C ALA A 211 -10.63 2.35 -13.33
N HIS A 212 -11.30 2.25 -12.17
CA HIS A 212 -11.82 3.44 -11.47
C HIS A 212 -10.69 4.29 -10.87
N GLU A 213 -9.64 3.67 -10.35
CA GLU A 213 -8.46 4.38 -9.86
C GLU A 213 -7.78 5.16 -10.99
N CYS A 214 -7.56 4.54 -12.15
CA CYS A 214 -7.03 5.20 -13.35
C CYS A 214 -7.95 6.35 -13.80
N TYR A 215 -9.27 6.14 -13.79
CA TYR A 215 -10.24 7.20 -14.08
C TYR A 215 -10.08 8.39 -13.13
N CYS A 216 -9.93 8.16 -11.82
CA CYS A 216 -9.72 9.22 -10.83
C CYS A 216 -8.39 9.96 -11.04
N LEU A 217 -7.31 9.26 -11.39
CA LEU A 217 -6.03 9.88 -11.77
C LEU A 217 -6.22 10.79 -13.00
N ALA A 218 -6.88 10.32 -14.05
CA ALA A 218 -7.16 11.10 -15.25
C ALA A 218 -8.05 12.34 -14.95
N MET A 219 -8.95 12.25 -13.97
CA MET A 219 -9.78 13.38 -13.56
C MET A 219 -8.97 14.51 -12.90
N LEU A 220 -7.79 14.25 -12.32
CA LEU A 220 -6.89 15.29 -11.83
C LEU A 220 -6.42 16.25 -12.94
N ALA A 221 -6.40 15.79 -14.21
CA ALA A 221 -6.07 16.63 -15.35
C ALA A 221 -7.26 17.46 -15.87
N ARG A 222 -8.48 17.15 -15.42
CA ARG A 222 -9.74 17.72 -15.97
C ARG A 222 -10.47 18.60 -14.99
N ILE A 223 -10.41 18.27 -13.70
CA ILE A 223 -11.09 19.02 -12.65
C ILE A 223 -10.28 20.26 -12.35
N LYS A 224 -10.90 21.44 -12.47
CA LYS A 224 -10.28 22.67 -12.01
C LYS A 224 -10.15 22.59 -10.48
N PRO A 225 -8.93 22.68 -9.95
CA PRO A 225 -8.69 22.65 -8.52
C PRO A 225 -9.21 23.94 -7.85
N ARG A 226 -9.75 23.81 -6.63
CA ARG A 226 -10.51 24.88 -5.97
C ARG A 226 -9.63 26.00 -5.42
N ASP A 227 -8.47 25.63 -4.89
CA ASP A 227 -7.53 26.53 -4.23
C ASP A 227 -6.09 25.97 -4.30
N GLY A 228 -5.11 26.79 -3.90
CA GLY A 228 -3.70 26.39 -3.89
C GLY A 228 -3.38 25.20 -2.99
N ALA A 229 -4.21 24.87 -2.01
CA ALA A 229 -3.97 23.71 -1.15
C ALA A 229 -4.33 22.41 -1.90
N GLU A 230 -5.44 22.38 -2.63
CA GLU A 230 -5.76 21.26 -3.53
C GLU A 230 -4.70 21.08 -4.63
N ALA A 231 -4.09 22.18 -5.10
CA ALA A 231 -2.96 22.13 -6.03
C ALA A 231 -1.83 21.26 -5.53
N ILE A 232 -1.37 21.64 -4.34
CA ILE A 232 -0.17 21.12 -3.72
C ILE A 232 -0.45 19.68 -3.33
N ALA A 233 -1.63 19.39 -2.77
CA ALA A 233 -2.04 18.03 -2.46
C ALA A 233 -2.03 17.11 -3.70
N ALA A 234 -2.48 17.57 -4.87
CA ALA A 234 -2.39 16.78 -6.10
C ALA A 234 -0.96 16.61 -6.61
N PHE A 235 -0.13 17.64 -6.48
CA PHE A 235 1.28 17.58 -6.86
C PHE A 235 2.06 16.61 -5.96
N ASP A 236 1.94 16.75 -4.65
CA ASP A 236 2.57 15.89 -3.65
C ASP A 236 2.12 14.44 -3.86
N HIS A 237 0.82 14.22 -4.13
CA HIS A 237 0.31 12.89 -4.45
C HIS A 237 1.00 12.27 -5.68
N LEU A 238 1.23 13.03 -6.75
CA LEU A 238 1.94 12.50 -7.94
C LEU A 238 3.35 12.04 -7.59
N TYR A 239 4.06 12.83 -6.78
CA TYR A 239 5.41 12.52 -6.34
C TYR A 239 5.46 11.32 -5.40
N GLU A 240 4.56 11.24 -4.42
CA GLU A 240 4.54 10.16 -3.42
C GLU A 240 4.04 8.81 -3.97
N SER A 241 3.23 8.82 -5.04
CA SER A 241 2.67 7.61 -5.62
C SER A 241 3.44 7.08 -6.83
N ASP A 242 4.66 7.55 -7.07
CA ASP A 242 5.48 7.27 -8.27
C ASP A 242 4.63 7.38 -9.57
N SER A 243 3.66 8.30 -9.57
CA SER A 243 2.74 8.53 -10.68
C SER A 243 3.21 9.68 -11.57
N ASP A 244 4.38 10.24 -11.31
CA ASP A 244 5.02 11.30 -12.10
C ASP A 244 5.46 10.80 -13.49
N ASP A 245 5.77 9.51 -13.62
CA ASP A 245 6.03 8.84 -14.90
C ASP A 245 4.75 8.35 -15.63
N SER A 246 3.55 8.61 -15.06
CA SER A 246 2.30 8.20 -15.71
C SER A 246 2.03 9.02 -16.98
N LYS A 247 1.31 8.41 -17.94
CA LYS A 247 0.90 9.10 -19.19
C LYS A 247 0.04 10.34 -18.94
N GLU A 248 -0.65 10.39 -17.79
CA GLU A 248 -1.49 11.49 -17.35
C GLU A 248 -0.70 12.63 -16.72
N ALA A 249 0.48 12.37 -16.15
CA ALA A 249 1.23 13.35 -15.36
C ALA A 249 1.46 14.69 -16.08
N PRO A 250 1.85 14.75 -17.38
CA PRO A 250 2.00 16.03 -18.07
C PRO A 250 0.71 16.83 -18.17
N ALA A 251 -0.44 16.18 -18.33
CA ALA A 251 -1.73 16.84 -18.40
C ALA A 251 -2.19 17.33 -17.02
N ILE A 252 -1.94 16.53 -15.97
CA ILE A 252 -2.22 16.91 -14.58
C ILE A 252 -1.39 18.14 -14.21
N LEU A 253 -0.06 18.11 -14.41
CA LEU A 253 0.82 19.23 -14.10
C LEU A 253 0.41 20.52 -14.83
N ARG A 254 0.01 20.43 -16.11
CA ARG A 254 -0.52 21.59 -16.85
C ARG A 254 -1.81 22.12 -16.23
N ASN A 255 -2.76 21.25 -15.87
CA ASN A 255 -3.99 21.67 -15.21
C ASN A 255 -3.70 22.38 -13.89
N LEU A 256 -2.77 21.84 -13.10
CA LEU A 256 -2.35 22.44 -11.84
C LEU A 256 -1.69 23.81 -12.07
N VAL A 257 -0.78 23.97 -13.03
CA VAL A 257 -0.12 25.27 -13.26
C VAL A 257 -1.07 26.32 -13.86
N VAL A 258 -1.87 25.96 -14.85
CA VAL A 258 -2.70 26.91 -15.63
C VAL A 258 -3.91 27.39 -14.83
N SER A 259 -4.38 26.63 -13.84
CA SER A 259 -5.60 26.96 -13.10
C SER A 259 -5.53 28.24 -12.28
N GLY A 260 -4.32 28.81 -12.09
CA GLY A 260 -4.11 30.12 -11.48
C GLY A 260 -4.56 30.14 -10.03
N TRP A 261 -3.68 29.76 -9.11
CA TRP A 261 -3.97 29.73 -7.69
C TRP A 261 -3.94 31.14 -7.13
N ASN A 262 -5.08 31.66 -6.68
CA ASN A 262 -5.11 32.83 -5.81
C ASN A 262 -4.54 32.43 -4.45
N SER A 263 -3.22 32.32 -4.36
CA SER A 263 -2.53 31.96 -3.14
C SER A 263 -2.35 33.22 -2.30
N SER A 264 -3.11 33.32 -1.21
CA SER A 264 -2.75 34.16 -0.07
C SER A 264 -1.60 33.49 0.70
N TYR A 265 -0.52 33.15 0.01
CA TYR A 265 0.72 32.71 0.63
C TYR A 265 1.42 33.95 1.18
N GLN A 266 1.32 34.17 2.49
CA GLN A 266 2.22 35.09 3.17
C GLN A 266 3.48 34.31 3.51
N PRO A 267 4.65 34.67 2.94
CA PRO A 267 5.91 34.09 3.40
C PRO A 267 6.09 34.43 4.87
N VAL A 268 6.44 33.42 5.67
CA VAL A 268 6.93 33.63 7.04
C VAL A 268 8.12 34.57 6.91
N GLN A 269 7.97 35.80 7.40
CA GLN A 269 9.10 36.70 7.56
C GLN A 269 10.03 36.04 8.58
N GLN A 270 11.17 35.55 8.10
CA GLN A 270 12.29 35.29 8.97
C GLN A 270 12.74 36.66 9.51
N GLU A 271 12.44 36.92 10.78
CA GLU A 271 13.12 37.96 11.54
C GLU A 271 14.60 37.56 11.63
N GLU A 272 15.42 38.11 10.74
CA GLU A 272 16.85 38.21 10.95
C GLU A 272 17.13 39.37 11.92
N GLN A 273 17.64 38.99 13.09
CA GLN A 273 18.40 39.75 14.10
C GLN A 273 17.67 40.72 15.03
#